data_AF-A0A351ARS8-F1
#
_entry.id   AF-A0A351ARS8-F1
#
_cell.length_a   1.000
_cell.length_b   1.000
_cell.length_c   1.000
_cell.angle_alpha   90.00
_cell.angle_beta   90.00
_cell.angle_gamma   90.00
#
_symmetry.space_group_name_H-M   'P 1'
#
loop_
_entity.id
_entity.type
_entity.pdbx_description
1 polymer ?
#
loop_
_entity_poly.entity_id
_entity_poly.type
_entity_poly.pdbx_seq_one_letter_code
_entity_poly.pdbx_strand_id
1 'polypeptide(L)'
;VSAQRESGIMATKMSAIEIPMNMIKNTPVLFGEADVLKTIQLMPGVQSGAEGFSGIYVRGGGPDENLLLLDGISLYNAEHMLG
;
A
#
# COMPACT_ATOMS: atom_id res chain seq x y z
N VAL A 1 -12.10 -18.41 -10.71
CA VAL A 1 -11.93 -16.94 -10.86
C VAL A 1 -10.87 -16.36 -9.90
N SER A 2 -10.43 -17.09 -8.86
CA SER A 2 -9.36 -16.66 -7.93
C SER A 2 -7.95 -16.72 -8.53
N ALA A 3 -7.61 -17.77 -9.28
CA ALA A 3 -6.24 -18.01 -9.78
C ALA A 3 -5.67 -16.91 -10.69
N GLN A 4 -6.51 -16.19 -11.45
CA GLN A 4 -6.06 -15.09 -12.32
C GLN A 4 -5.70 -13.81 -11.55
N ARG A 5 -6.19 -13.64 -10.32
CA ARG A 5 -5.84 -12.49 -9.46
C ARG A 5 -4.48 -12.69 -8.81
N GLU A 6 -4.17 -13.90 -8.32
CA GLU A 6 -2.83 -14.25 -7.81
C GLU A 6 -1.76 -14.16 -8.91
N SER A 7 -2.11 -14.52 -10.15
CA SER A 7 -1.21 -14.40 -11.30
C SER A 7 -0.80 -12.94 -11.58
N GLY A 8 -1.54 -11.94 -11.12
CA GLY A 8 -1.17 -10.52 -11.27
C GLY A 8 0.02 -10.11 -10.41
N ILE A 9 0.23 -10.79 -9.28
CA ILE A 9 1.26 -10.49 -8.28
C ILE A 9 2.56 -11.27 -8.57
N MET A 10 2.43 -12.48 -9.13
CA MET A 10 3.53 -13.39 -9.47
C MET A 10 4.05 -13.26 -10.92
N ALA A 11 3.36 -12.52 -11.78
CA ALA A 11 3.81 -12.27 -13.14
C ALA A 11 4.76 -11.07 -13.16
N THR A 12 5.87 -11.16 -13.91
CA THR A 12 6.72 -10.02 -14.26
C THR A 12 5.91 -9.04 -15.11
N LYS A 13 5.11 -8.20 -14.45
CA LYS A 13 4.31 -7.15 -15.06
C LYS A 13 4.95 -5.81 -14.74
N MET A 14 5.11 -4.99 -15.76
CA MET A 14 5.39 -3.57 -15.54
C MET A 14 4.32 -3.00 -14.60
N SER A 15 4.74 -2.17 -13.64
CA SER A 15 3.87 -1.61 -12.58
C SER A 15 3.49 -2.55 -11.41
N ALA A 16 4.05 -3.76 -11.33
CA ALA A 16 3.99 -4.56 -10.11
C ALA A 16 5.29 -4.36 -9.31
N ILE A 17 5.15 -4.10 -8.01
CA ILE A 17 6.28 -3.93 -7.09
C ILE A 17 6.04 -4.87 -5.91
N GLU A 18 7.01 -5.75 -5.65
CA GLU A 18 7.05 -6.55 -4.44
C GLU A 18 7.91 -5.80 -3.40
N ILE A 19 7.35 -5.56 -2.22
CA ILE A 19 8.04 -4.86 -1.13
C ILE A 19 8.55 -5.92 -0.15
N PRO A 20 9.86 -6.21 -0.12
CA PRO A 20 10.41 -7.18 0.81
C PRO A 20 10.36 -6.62 2.24
N MET A 21 10.22 -7.51 3.23
CA MET A 21 10.03 -7.12 4.63
C MET A 21 11.20 -6.32 5.22
N ASN A 22 12.41 -6.47 4.68
CA ASN A 22 13.57 -5.65 5.07
C ASN A 22 13.39 -4.17 4.66
N MET A 23 12.71 -3.87 3.56
CA MET A 23 12.43 -2.50 3.11
C MET A 23 11.45 -1.81 4.06
N ILE A 24 10.43 -2.55 4.52
CA ILE A 24 9.47 -2.06 5.52
C ILE A 24 10.19 -1.71 6.82
N LYS A 25 11.03 -2.63 7.32
CA LYS A 25 11.82 -2.42 8.55
C LYS A 25 12.81 -1.25 8.49
N ASN A 26 13.30 -0.92 7.29
CA ASN A 26 14.26 0.16 7.05
C ASN A 26 13.58 1.46 6.57
N THR A 27 12.25 1.53 6.56
CA THR A 27 11.52 2.74 6.21
C THR A 27 11.82 3.83 7.24
N PRO A 28 12.09 5.09 6.84
CA PRO A 28 12.29 6.18 7.79
C PRO A 28 11.05 6.39 8.66
N VAL A 29 11.20 6.24 9.97
CA VAL A 29 10.10 6.35 10.95
C VAL A 29 10.32 7.57 11.83
N LEU A 30 9.27 8.37 12.00
CA LEU A 30 9.30 9.54 12.90
C LEU A 30 9.09 9.13 14.37
N PHE A 31 8.36 8.03 14.61
CA PHE A 31 7.99 7.54 15.95
C PHE A 31 8.45 6.10 16.24
N GLY A 32 9.44 5.59 15.50
CA GLY A 32 10.11 4.32 15.80
C GLY A 32 9.41 3.05 15.32
N GLU A 33 8.15 3.10 14.88
CA GLU A 33 7.42 1.94 14.39
C GLU A 33 7.40 1.88 12.86
N ALA A 34 7.82 0.74 12.32
CA ALA A 34 7.77 0.47 10.88
C ALA A 34 6.32 0.22 10.45
N ASP A 35 5.77 1.15 9.67
CA ASP A 35 4.41 1.09 9.15
C ASP A 35 4.41 0.71 7.66
N VAL A 36 3.67 -0.34 7.32
CA VAL A 36 3.49 -0.86 5.96
C VAL A 36 2.86 0.20 5.04
N LEU A 37 1.86 0.94 5.54
CA LEU A 37 1.19 1.98 4.76
C LEU A 37 2.16 3.12 4.47
N LYS A 38 3.00 3.47 5.44
CA LYS A 38 4.05 4.48 5.23
C LYS A 38 5.07 4.06 4.19
N THR A 39 5.49 2.79 4.18
CA THR A 39 6.39 2.26 3.14
C THR A 39 5.75 2.37 1.76
N ILE A 40 4.45 2.05 1.64
CA ILE A 40 3.71 2.16 0.38
C ILE A 40 3.64 3.62 -0.10
N GLN A 41 3.46 4.59 0.81
CA GLN A 41 3.47 6.02 0.48
C GLN A 41 4.81 6.53 -0.09
N LEU A 42 5.91 5.83 0.17
CA LEU A 42 7.23 6.18 -0.40
C LEU A 42 7.44 5.64 -1.82
N MET A 43 6.52 4.82 -2.33
CA MET A 43 6.62 4.25 -3.66
C MET A 43 6.27 5.30 -4.73
N PRO A 44 6.97 5.29 -5.88
CA PRO A 44 6.71 6.25 -6.96
C PRO A 44 5.30 6.08 -7.51
N GLY A 45 4.57 7.20 -7.63
CA GLY A 45 3.18 7.20 -8.09
C GLY A 45 2.15 6.91 -6.99
N VAL A 46 2.58 6.81 -5.73
CA VAL A 46 1.70 6.83 -4.56
C VAL A 46 1.85 8.19 -3.87
N GLN A 47 0.72 8.85 -3.59
CA GLN A 47 0.69 10.06 -2.77
C GLN A 47 0.01 9.74 -1.44
N SER A 48 0.54 10.33 -0.37
CA SER A 48 -0.11 10.30 0.94
C SER A 48 -1.23 11.33 1.00
N GLY A 49 -2.26 11.04 1.79
CA GLY A 49 -3.27 12.01 2.17
C GLY A 49 -2.73 13.16 3.01
N ALA A 50 -3.64 14.08 3.37
CA ALA A 50 -3.34 15.18 4.28
C ALA A 50 -2.80 14.67 5.62
N GLU A 51 -1.97 15.48 6.29
CA GLU A 51 -1.36 15.12 7.58
C GLU A 51 -2.43 14.67 8.59
N GLY A 52 -2.26 13.48 9.15
CA GLY A 52 -3.23 12.85 10.06
C GLY A 52 -4.29 11.96 9.40
N PHE A 53 -4.38 11.96 8.06
CA PHE A 53 -5.19 11.03 7.27
C PHE A 53 -4.29 10.07 6.48
N SER A 54 -4.52 8.77 6.65
CA SER A 54 -3.73 7.69 6.01
C SER A 54 -4.16 7.36 4.57
N GLY A 55 -4.87 8.29 3.92
CA GLY A 55 -5.33 8.16 2.54
C GLY A 55 -4.21 7.78 1.57
N ILE A 56 -4.47 6.81 0.69
CA ILE A 56 -3.53 6.37 -0.34
C ILE A 56 -4.08 6.79 -1.70
N TYR A 57 -3.30 7.51 -2.50
CA TYR A 57 -3.70 7.93 -3.83
C TYR A 57 -2.74 7.32 -4.84
N VAL A 58 -3.21 6.35 -5.62
CA VAL A 58 -2.37 5.66 -6.60
C VAL A 58 -2.62 6.27 -7.97
N ARG A 59 -1.60 6.89 -8.58
CA ARG A 59 -1.60 7.44 -9.94
C ARG A 59 -2.76 8.41 -10.24
N GLY A 60 -3.19 9.19 -9.25
CA GLY A 60 -4.26 10.16 -9.38
C GLY A 60 -5.68 9.61 -9.13
N GLY A 61 -5.81 8.33 -8.76
CA GLY A 61 -7.07 7.77 -8.26
C GLY A 61 -7.42 8.27 -6.85
N GLY A 62 -8.71 8.27 -6.54
CA GLY A 62 -9.24 8.58 -5.21
C GLY A 62 -8.83 7.54 -4.16
N PRO A 63 -8.93 7.88 -2.86
CA PRO A 63 -8.57 6.96 -1.77
C PRO A 63 -9.50 5.73 -1.71
N ASP A 64 -10.75 5.89 -2.15
CA ASP A 64 -11.78 4.86 -2.27
C ASP A 64 -11.68 4.01 -3.55
N GLU A 65 -10.77 4.34 -4.46
CA GLU A 65 -10.56 3.62 -5.72
C GLU A 65 -9.44 2.57 -5.64
N ASN A 66 -8.91 2.31 -4.44
CA ASN A 66 -7.89 1.29 -4.20
C ASN A 66 -8.50 -0.04 -3.76
N LEU A 67 -7.96 -1.15 -4.26
CA LEU A 67 -8.26 -2.49 -3.76
C LEU A 67 -7.16 -2.95 -2.82
N LEU A 68 -7.44 -2.96 -1.51
CA LEU A 68 -6.55 -3.54 -0.51
C LEU A 68 -6.97 -4.98 -0.19
N LEU A 69 -6.01 -5.90 -0.26
CA LEU A 69 -6.21 -7.31 0.03
C LEU A 69 -5.27 -7.74 1.16
N LEU A 70 -5.81 -8.43 2.15
CA LEU A 70 -5.05 -9.19 3.14
C LEU A 70 -5.39 -10.65 2.98
N ASP A 71 -4.40 -11.48 2.62
CA ASP A 71 -4.59 -12.91 2.33
C ASP A 71 -5.73 -13.19 1.34
N GLY A 72 -5.89 -12.31 0.35
CA GLY A 72 -6.93 -12.39 -0.68
C GLY A 72 -8.31 -11.89 -0.25
N ILE A 73 -8.46 -11.40 0.98
CA ILE A 73 -9.69 -10.83 1.52
C ILE A 73 -9.65 -9.31 1.38
N SER A 74 -10.71 -8.72 0.84
CA SER A 74 -10.83 -7.27 0.72
C SER A 74 -10.91 -6.60 2.09
N LEU A 75 -10.01 -5.64 2.33
CA LEU A 75 -10.07 -4.75 3.48
C LEU A 75 -10.69 -3.43 3.06
N TYR A 76 -11.68 -2.97 3.84
CA TYR A 76 -12.34 -1.68 3.66
C TYR A 76 -11.88 -0.74 4.78
N ASN A 77 -11.61 0.52 4.46
CA ASN A 77 -11.20 1.54 5.43
C ASN A 77 -9.99 1.11 6.28
N ALA A 78 -8.89 0.69 5.64
CA ALA A 78 -7.60 0.50 6.34
C ALA A 78 -6.96 1.84 6.76
N GLU A 79 -7.73 2.93 6.75
CA GLU A 79 -7.32 4.28 7.05
C GLU A 79 -7.78 4.62 8.47
N HIS A 80 -6.83 4.87 9.37
CA HIS A 80 -7.10 5.42 10.69
C HIS A 80 -6.51 6.83 10.80
N MET A 81 -7.09 7.66 11.69
CA MET A 81 -6.53 8.97 12.00
C MET A 81 -5.27 8.80 12.84
N LEU A 82 -4.16 9.40 12.40
CA LEU A 82 -2.81 9.36 13.03
C LEU A 82 -1.97 8.09 12.82
N GLY A 83 -2.39 7.19 11.91
CA GLY A 83 -1.72 5.89 11.71
C GLY A 83 -2.43 4.79 12.46
#